data_AF-A0A2N6VFV8-F1
#
_entry.id   AF-A0A2N6VFV8-F1
#
_cell.length_a   1.000
_cell.length_b   1.000
_cell.length_c   1.000
_cell.angle_alpha   90.00
_cell.angle_beta   90.00
_cell.angle_gamma   90.00
#
_symmetry.space_group_name_H-M   'P 1'
#
loop_
_entity.id
_entity.type
_entity.pdbx_description
1 polymer ?
#
loop_
_entity_poly.entity_id
_entity_poly.type
_entity_poly.pdbx_seq_one_letter_code
_entity_poly.pdbx_strand_id
1 'polypeptide(L)'
;TCIESIDNMRLAQRIDNRLELLERDSLDIFIQVNTSREDSKFGVAPEEAEQLIEEVRGLERLRIRGLMTIGLPGSTADEIRPSYADLRELSQRLRDSGVLPADAV
;
A
#
# COMPACT_ATOMS: atom_id res chain seq x y z
N THR A 1 -4.53 -11.11 -11.12
CA THR A 1 -5.50 -10.43 -10.24
C THR A 1 -4.77 -9.90 -9.02
N CYS A 2 -4.96 -8.64 -8.67
CA CYS A 2 -4.24 -7.92 -7.61
C CYS A 2 -5.26 -7.28 -6.64
N ILE A 3 -4.87 -7.08 -5.37
CA ILE A 3 -5.64 -6.29 -4.39
C ILE A 3 -4.86 -5.04 -4.03
N GLU A 4 -5.44 -3.86 -4.28
CA GLU A 4 -4.71 -2.60 -4.13
C GLU A 4 -5.11 -1.80 -2.88
N SER A 5 -5.97 -2.37 -2.03
CA SER A 5 -6.61 -1.69 -0.91
C SER A 5 -6.16 -2.24 0.45
N ILE A 6 -4.90 -2.67 0.59
CA ILE A 6 -4.38 -3.16 1.87
C ILE A 6 -3.99 -1.96 2.74
N ASP A 7 -4.76 -1.68 3.79
CA ASP A 7 -4.54 -0.53 4.68
C ASP A 7 -4.24 -0.90 6.14
N ASN A 8 -4.32 -2.19 6.50
CA ASN A 8 -4.01 -2.66 7.84
C ASN A 8 -3.62 -4.15 7.87
N MET A 9 -2.88 -4.54 8.91
CA MET A 9 -2.36 -5.91 9.08
C MET A 9 -3.48 -6.95 9.25
N ARG A 10 -4.59 -6.59 9.90
CA ARG A 10 -5.74 -7.52 10.07
C ARG A 10 -6.34 -7.91 8.73
N LEU A 11 -6.44 -6.99 7.78
CA LEU A 11 -6.91 -7.27 6.43
C LEU A 11 -5.92 -8.16 5.67
N ALA A 12 -4.63 -7.82 5.71
CA ALA A 12 -3.57 -8.62 5.08
C ALA A 12 -3.58 -10.06 5.58
N GLN A 13 -3.59 -10.27 6.91
CA GLN A 13 -3.62 -11.60 7.51
C GLN A 13 -4.86 -12.42 7.09
N ARG A 14 -6.03 -11.77 7.02
CA ARG A 14 -7.27 -12.46 6.59
C ARG A 14 -7.18 -12.92 5.15
N ILE A 15 -6.54 -12.14 4.28
CA ILE A 15 -6.33 -12.50 2.89
C ILE A 15 -5.32 -13.64 2.79
N ASP A 16 -4.18 -13.55 3.49
CA ASP A 16 -3.16 -14.60 3.52
C ASP A 16 -3.74 -15.96 3.97
N ASN A 17 -4.48 -15.98 5.09
CA ASN A 17 -5.18 -17.18 5.58
C ASN A 17 -6.20 -17.71 4.54
N ARG A 18 -6.86 -16.80 3.80
CA ARG A 18 -7.84 -17.23 2.78
C ARG A 18 -7.14 -17.83 1.56
N LEU A 19 -5.97 -17.31 1.18
CA LEU A 19 -5.15 -17.88 0.10
C LEU A 19 -4.62 -19.26 0.48
N GLU A 20 -4.22 -19.45 1.75
CA GLU A 20 -3.83 -20.75 2.28
C GLU A 20 -4.96 -21.79 2.15
N LEU A 21 -6.18 -21.46 2.60
CA LEU A 21 -7.35 -22.34 2.48
C LEU A 21 -7.75 -22.65 1.04
N LEU A 22 -7.35 -21.82 0.08
CA LEU A 22 -7.63 -22.00 -1.34
C LEU A 22 -6.45 -22.66 -2.09
N GLU A 23 -5.39 -23.05 -1.38
CA GLU A 23 -4.15 -23.60 -1.95
C GLU A 23 -3.58 -22.70 -3.05
N ARG A 24 -3.68 -21.38 -2.86
CA ARG A 24 -3.17 -20.39 -3.80
C ARG A 24 -1.82 -19.86 -3.34
N ASP A 25 -0.82 -20.03 -4.21
CA ASP A 25 0.59 -19.73 -3.90
C ASP A 25 0.85 -18.27 -3.54
N SER A 26 0.34 -17.32 -4.36
CA SER A 26 0.59 -15.91 -4.13
C SER A 26 -0.46 -14.97 -4.73
N LEU A 27 -0.52 -13.78 -4.15
CA LEU A 27 -1.32 -12.66 -4.59
C LEU A 27 -0.51 -11.37 -4.54
N ASP A 28 -0.51 -10.65 -5.66
CA ASP A 28 0.06 -9.31 -5.73
C ASP A 28 -0.83 -8.33 -4.99
N ILE A 29 -0.22 -7.47 -4.19
CA ILE A 29 -0.91 -6.46 -3.40
C ILE A 29 -0.24 -5.09 -3.48
N PHE A 30 -1.02 -4.05 -3.23
CA PHE A 30 -0.52 -2.70 -2.94
C PHE A 30 -0.98 -2.26 -1.56
N ILE A 31 -0.11 -1.51 -0.88
CA ILE A 31 -0.45 -0.87 0.39
C ILE A 31 -1.12 0.47 0.10
N GLN A 32 -2.36 0.62 0.55
CA GLN A 32 -3.12 1.84 0.38
C GLN A 32 -2.71 2.87 1.43
N VAL A 33 -2.17 4.00 0.99
CA VAL A 33 -1.72 5.12 1.81
C VAL A 33 -2.67 6.29 1.67
N ASN A 34 -3.09 6.86 2.80
CA ASN A 34 -3.91 8.07 2.84
C ASN A 34 -3.03 9.33 2.68
N THR A 35 -2.74 9.72 1.45
CA THR A 35 -1.97 10.94 1.16
C THR A 35 -2.81 12.23 1.27
N SER A 36 -4.13 12.12 1.36
CA SER A 36 -5.02 13.28 1.59
C SER A 36 -5.05 13.79 3.03
N ARG A 37 -4.55 13.00 4.01
CA ARG A 37 -4.58 13.32 5.45
C ARG A 37 -5.98 13.67 5.97
N GLU A 38 -7.01 13.16 5.31
CA GLU A 38 -8.40 13.27 5.74
C GLU A 38 -8.73 12.04 6.59
N ASP A 39 -9.09 12.25 7.87
CA ASP A 39 -9.45 11.17 8.81
C ASP A 39 -10.63 10.31 8.33
N SER A 40 -11.44 10.84 7.42
CA SER A 40 -12.60 10.16 6.83
C SER A 40 -12.23 9.12 5.76
N LYS A 41 -10.96 9.06 5.31
CA LYS A 41 -10.54 8.17 4.22
C LYS A 41 -9.74 6.96 4.70
N PHE A 42 -9.97 5.86 3.99
CA PHE A 42 -9.25 4.60 4.15
C PHE A 42 -7.80 4.72 3.66
N GLY A 43 -6.92 3.93 4.26
CA GLY A 43 -5.49 3.95 3.99
C GLY A 43 -4.68 4.23 5.25
N VAL A 44 -3.49 3.66 5.30
CA VAL A 44 -2.52 3.90 6.38
C VAL A 44 -1.92 5.30 6.25
N ALA A 45 -1.55 5.94 7.36
CA ALA A 45 -0.83 7.19 7.30
C ALA A 45 0.53 7.00 6.59
N PRO A 46 1.05 8.00 5.85
CA PRO A 46 2.35 7.91 5.20
C PRO A 46 3.50 7.51 6.14
N GLU A 47 3.42 7.94 7.40
CA GLU A 47 4.40 7.68 8.45
C GLU A 47 4.32 6.23 9.00
N GLU A 48 3.17 5.59 8.88
CA GLU A 48 2.91 4.22 9.35
C GLU A 48 3.06 3.18 8.22
N ALA A 49 3.18 3.62 6.96
CA ALA A 49 3.26 2.75 5.79
C ALA A 49 4.45 1.79 5.84
N GLU A 50 5.62 2.24 6.29
CA GLU A 50 6.82 1.42 6.43
C GLU A 50 6.60 0.26 7.40
N GLN A 51 6.02 0.55 8.57
CA GLN A 51 5.72 -0.47 9.57
C GLN A 51 4.76 -1.53 9.01
N LEU A 52 3.68 -1.10 8.36
CA LEU A 52 2.71 -2.03 7.77
C LEU A 52 3.36 -2.90 6.68
N ILE A 53 4.23 -2.34 5.84
CA ILE A 53 4.95 -3.10 4.82
C ILE A 53 5.78 -4.20 5.47
N GLU A 54 6.57 -3.87 6.49
CA GLU A 54 7.41 -4.84 7.19
C GLU A 54 6.59 -5.94 7.88
N GLU A 55 5.45 -5.61 8.49
CA GLU A 55 4.54 -6.60 9.06
C GLU A 55 3.96 -7.54 7.97
N VAL A 56 3.54 -6.98 6.84
CA VAL A 56 2.94 -7.73 5.73
C VAL A 56 3.98 -8.58 4.99
N ARG A 57 5.26 -8.17 4.95
CA ARG A 57 6.37 -8.98 4.42
C ARG A 57 6.55 -10.30 5.16
N GLY A 58 6.08 -10.39 6.41
CA GLY A 58 6.06 -11.65 7.17
C GLY A 58 5.02 -12.67 6.69
N LEU A 59 4.13 -12.29 5.77
CA LEU A 59 3.09 -13.16 5.21
C LEU A 59 3.58 -13.88 3.95
N GLU A 60 3.34 -15.18 3.86
CA GLU A 60 3.94 -16.04 2.84
C GLU A 60 3.33 -15.86 1.45
N ARG A 61 2.02 -15.52 1.37
CA ARG A 61 1.27 -15.54 0.12
C ARG A 61 1.00 -14.15 -0.44
N LEU A 62 1.49 -13.10 0.21
CA LEU A 62 1.30 -11.71 -0.22
C LEU A 62 2.58 -11.14 -0.79
N ARG A 63 2.51 -10.66 -2.03
CA ARG A 63 3.63 -10.02 -2.72
C ARG A 63 3.36 -8.54 -2.86
N ILE A 64 4.07 -7.73 -2.09
CA ILE A 64 3.96 -6.28 -2.16
C ILE A 64 4.55 -5.80 -3.49
N ARG A 65 3.73 -5.14 -4.30
CA ARG A 65 4.12 -4.60 -5.61
C ARG A 65 4.26 -3.08 -5.61
N GLY A 66 3.86 -2.40 -4.56
CA GLY A 66 3.99 -0.95 -4.44
C GLY A 66 2.99 -0.33 -3.48
N LEU A 67 2.76 0.96 -3.67
CA LEU A 67 1.80 1.74 -2.90
C LEU A 67 0.64 2.18 -3.78
N MET A 68 -0.53 2.35 -3.17
CA MET A 68 -1.74 2.84 -3.80
C MET A 68 -2.27 4.04 -3.02
N THR A 69 -2.88 5.00 -3.69
CA THR A 69 -3.67 6.03 -3.02
C THR A 69 -4.91 6.36 -3.82
N ILE A 70 -5.98 6.74 -3.12
CA ILE A 70 -7.19 7.29 -3.73
C ILE A 70 -6.96 8.77 -4.12
N GLY A 71 -6.00 9.44 -3.47
CA GLY A 71 -5.68 10.85 -3.70
C GLY A 71 -6.67 11.82 -3.04
N LEU A 72 -6.37 13.11 -3.17
CA LEU A 72 -7.24 14.18 -2.68
C LEU A 72 -8.38 14.46 -3.69
N PRO A 73 -9.63 14.66 -3.25
CA PRO A 73 -10.71 15.01 -4.15
C PRO A 73 -10.52 16.47 -4.52
N GLY A 74 -10.14 16.75 -5.76
CA GLY A 74 -9.93 18.10 -6.26
C GLY A 74 -10.71 18.36 -7.54
N SER A 75 -10.92 19.63 -7.85
CA SER A 75 -11.50 20.06 -9.13
C SER A 75 -10.43 20.52 -10.12
N THR A 76 -9.21 20.77 -9.64
CA THR A 76 -8.08 21.23 -10.45
C THR A 76 -6.87 20.31 -10.31
N ALA A 77 -6.02 20.30 -11.33
CA ALA A 77 -4.79 19.50 -11.29
C ALA A 77 -3.85 19.94 -10.15
N ASP A 78 -3.84 21.22 -9.78
CA ASP A 78 -2.96 21.75 -8.75
C ASP A 78 -3.39 21.33 -7.33
N GLU A 79 -4.68 21.07 -7.12
CA GLU A 79 -5.21 20.49 -5.87
C GLU A 79 -4.90 18.98 -5.76
N ILE A 80 -4.92 18.27 -6.89
CA ILE A 80 -4.81 16.80 -6.93
C ILE A 80 -3.35 16.33 -6.94
N ARG A 81 -2.49 16.98 -7.73
CA ARG A 81 -1.09 16.60 -7.96
C ARG A 81 -0.27 16.39 -6.68
N PRO A 82 -0.40 17.24 -5.63
CA PRO A 82 0.37 17.05 -4.40
C PRO A 82 0.18 15.66 -3.80
N SER A 83 -1.06 15.14 -3.75
CA SER A 83 -1.35 13.83 -3.17
C SER A 83 -0.67 12.65 -3.89
N TYR A 84 -0.43 12.77 -5.20
CA TYR A 84 0.30 11.77 -5.98
C TYR A 84 1.81 11.99 -5.93
N ALA A 85 2.26 13.25 -5.80
CA ALA A 85 3.67 13.56 -5.58
C ALA A 85 4.14 12.99 -4.25
N ASP A 86 3.36 13.15 -3.18
CA ASP A 86 3.63 12.59 -1.85
C ASP A 86 3.76 11.06 -1.90
N LEU A 87 2.85 10.38 -2.61
CA LEU A 87 2.93 8.92 -2.80
C LEU A 87 4.22 8.51 -3.53
N ARG A 88 4.60 9.26 -4.57
CA ARG A 88 5.79 8.99 -5.36
C ARG A 88 7.06 9.17 -4.52
N GLU A 89 7.15 10.25 -3.74
CA GLU A 89 8.27 10.52 -2.85
C GLU A 89 8.40 9.44 -1.77
N LEU A 90 7.28 9.05 -1.16
CA LEU A 90 7.24 7.94 -0.21
C LEU A 90 7.70 6.63 -0.85
N SER A 91 7.17 6.30 -2.03
CA SER A 91 7.52 5.08 -2.76
C SER A 91 9.01 5.05 -3.12
N GLN A 92 9.58 6.18 -3.55
CA GLN A 92 11.01 6.28 -3.84
C GLN A 92 11.84 6.06 -2.57
N ARG A 93 11.50 6.74 -1.47
CA ARG A 93 12.21 6.61 -0.19
C ARG A 93 12.23 5.16 0.31
N LEU A 94 11.09 4.47 0.23
CA LEU A 94 10.98 3.08 0.68
C LEU A 94 11.68 2.08 -0.24
N ARG A 95 11.81 2.39 -1.55
CA ARG A 95 12.66 1.63 -2.47
C ARG A 95 14.14 1.82 -2.14
N ASP A 96 14.56 3.06 -1.89
CA ASP A 96 15.95 3.40 -1.57
C ASP A 96 16.40 2.78 -0.23
N SER A 97 15.48 2.64 0.73
CA SER A 97 15.75 1.95 2.01
C SER A 97 15.65 0.42 1.94
N GLY A 98 15.19 -0.15 0.82
CA GLY A 98 15.00 -1.60 0.66
C GLY A 98 13.76 -2.18 1.36
N VAL A 99 12.85 -1.32 1.82
CA VAL A 99 11.55 -1.71 2.41
C VAL A 99 10.60 -2.18 1.30
N LEU A 100 10.53 -1.42 0.19
CA LEU A 100 9.84 -1.85 -1.03
C LEU A 100 10.81 -2.54 -1.99
N PRO A 101 10.32 -3.48 -2.81
CA PRO A 101 11.16 -4.08 -3.84
C PRO A 101 11.53 -3.06 -4.91
N ALA A 102 12.70 -3.22 -5.53
CA ALA A 102 13.21 -2.27 -6.53
C ALA A 102 12.30 -2.14 -7.77
N ASP A 103 11.57 -3.20 -8.11
CA ASP A 103 10.59 -3.24 -9.19
C ASP A 103 9.17 -2.87 -8.74
N ALA A 104 9.01 -2.32 -7.53
CA ALA A 104 7.73 -1.76 -7.09
C ALA A 104 7.24 -0.72 -8.09
N VAL A 105 5.93 -0.65 -8.31
CA VAL A 105 5.30 0.39 -9.15
C VAL A 105 4.91 1.57 -8.28
#